data_AF-A0A6A3A6M9-F1
#
_entry.id   AF-A0A6A3A6M9-F1
#
_cell.length_a   1.000
_cell.length_b   1.000
_cell.length_c   1.000
_cell.angle_alpha   90.00
_cell.angle_beta   90.00
_cell.angle_gamma   90.00
#
_symmetry.space_group_name_H-M   'P 1'
#
loop_
_entity.id
_entity.type
_entity.pdbx_description
1 polymer ?
#
loop_
_entity_poly.entity_id
_entity_poly.type
_entity_poly.pdbx_seq_one_letter_code
_entity_poly.pdbx_strand_id
1 'polypeptide(L)'
;MCLPTVFSVFHRTVWRKIHWRAKEFCFFDDYNWDITMWATVYPSFGRPVYTLRGPRTSAVHFGKCGLHQGQGQSNACIDNGSVNIQVDDVDKVANIRSEWGVHVYHDQAGYKAGFKGWGGWGDHRDHQLCLSFAQMYHSYSTSLAVLS
;
A
#
# COMPACT_ATOMS: atom_id res chain seq x y z
N MET A 1 -12.53 -1.77 0.12
CA MET A 1 -11.43 -2.45 -0.61
C MET A 1 -10.38 -2.81 0.43
N CYS A 2 -10.16 -4.09 0.74
CA CYS A 2 -9.08 -4.47 1.65
C CYS A 2 -7.77 -4.49 0.86
N LEU A 3 -6.91 -3.49 1.05
CA LEU A 3 -5.51 -3.65 0.70
C LEU A 3 -4.96 -4.79 1.57
N PRO A 4 -4.29 -5.79 1.00
CA PRO A 4 -3.54 -6.74 1.81
C PRO A 4 -2.46 -5.93 2.55
N THR A 5 -2.64 -5.78 3.85
CA THR A 5 -1.85 -4.90 4.72
C THR A 5 -0.40 -5.32 4.89
N VAL A 6 -0.01 -6.46 4.32
CA VAL A 6 1.34 -7.03 4.48
C VAL A 6 2.18 -6.85 3.22
N PHE A 7 1.63 -7.16 2.03
CA PHE A 7 2.36 -7.07 0.76
C PHE A 7 1.39 -6.92 -0.41
N SER A 8 1.79 -6.16 -1.43
CA SER A 8 1.02 -5.95 -2.66
C SER A 8 1.94 -6.02 -3.88
N VAL A 9 1.45 -6.65 -4.95
CA VAL A 9 2.12 -6.70 -6.26
C VAL A 9 1.34 -5.85 -7.24
N PHE A 10 2.05 -4.97 -7.95
CA PHE A 10 1.46 -4.15 -9.00
C PHE A 10 2.01 -4.51 -10.37
N HIS A 11 1.10 -4.74 -11.32
CA HIS A 11 1.47 -4.79 -12.74
C HIS A 11 1.97 -3.41 -13.20
N ARG A 12 2.92 -3.36 -14.16
CA ARG A 12 3.51 -2.10 -14.66
C ARG A 12 2.46 -1.06 -15.09
N THR A 13 1.37 -1.50 -15.72
CA THR A 13 0.27 -0.61 -16.12
C THR A 13 -0.45 0.00 -14.92
N VAL A 14 -0.66 -0.77 -13.86
CA VAL A 14 -1.26 -0.27 -12.61
C VAL A 14 -0.29 0.69 -11.92
N TRP A 15 1.00 0.32 -11.84
CA TRP A 15 2.04 1.20 -11.32
C TRP A 15 2.08 2.55 -12.03
N ARG A 16 2.00 2.58 -13.37
CA ARG A 16 1.93 3.84 -14.13
C ARG A 16 0.71 4.68 -13.76
N LYS A 17 -0.45 4.06 -13.53
CA LYS A 17 -1.65 4.78 -13.05
C LYS A 17 -1.46 5.38 -11.67
N ILE A 18 -0.88 4.63 -10.75
CA ILE A 18 -0.52 5.11 -9.40
C ILE A 18 0.43 6.31 -9.53
N HIS A 19 1.48 6.14 -10.31
CA HIS A 19 2.52 7.16 -10.50
C HIS A 19 2.01 8.43 -11.17
N TRP A 20 1.08 8.33 -12.13
CA TRP A 20 0.42 9.51 -12.72
C TRP A 20 -0.42 10.31 -11.71
N ARG A 21 -0.74 9.72 -10.56
CA ARG A 21 -1.46 10.35 -9.45
C ARG A 21 -0.52 10.79 -8.33
N ALA A 22 0.76 11.01 -8.64
CA ALA A 22 1.75 11.45 -7.67
C ALA A 22 1.36 12.75 -6.97
N LYS A 23 0.69 13.69 -7.66
CA LYS A 23 0.25 14.93 -7.02
C LYS A 23 -0.82 14.66 -5.97
N GLU A 24 -1.82 13.84 -6.31
CA GLU A 24 -2.87 13.43 -5.38
C GLU A 24 -2.29 12.67 -4.17
N PHE A 25 -1.28 11.82 -4.39
CA PHE A 25 -0.57 11.12 -3.33
C PHE A 25 0.24 12.06 -2.43
N CYS A 26 1.10 12.90 -3.02
CA CYS A 26 2.05 13.71 -2.26
C CYS A 26 1.39 14.84 -1.45
N PHE A 27 0.20 15.31 -1.83
CA PHE A 27 -0.50 16.43 -1.17
C PHE A 27 -1.64 16.00 -0.23
N PHE A 28 -1.94 14.71 -0.12
CA PHE A 28 -2.91 14.24 0.87
C PHE A 28 -2.24 14.24 2.25
N ASP A 29 -2.87 14.91 3.23
CA ASP A 29 -2.29 15.09 4.56
C ASP A 29 -2.48 13.85 5.43
N ASP A 30 -1.78 12.78 5.06
CA ASP A 30 -1.66 11.55 5.83
C ASP A 30 -0.31 10.90 5.53
N TYR A 31 0.49 10.69 6.57
CA TYR A 31 1.82 10.08 6.40
C TYR A 31 1.74 8.58 6.07
N ASN A 32 0.58 7.94 6.26
CA ASN A 32 0.38 6.52 5.97
C ASN A 32 0.08 6.34 4.48
N TRP A 33 1.04 5.82 3.73
CA TRP A 33 0.94 5.66 2.28
C TRP A 33 -0.26 4.81 1.86
N ASP A 34 -0.63 3.79 2.62
CA ASP A 34 -1.74 2.87 2.32
C ASP A 34 -3.10 3.56 2.49
N ILE A 35 -3.23 4.41 3.50
CA ILE A 35 -4.39 5.30 3.69
C ILE A 35 -4.49 6.25 2.50
N THR A 36 -3.41 6.92 2.13
CA THR A 36 -3.37 7.83 0.96
C THR A 36 -3.75 7.11 -0.33
N MET A 37 -3.22 5.90 -0.56
CA MET A 37 -3.57 5.08 -1.72
C MET A 37 -5.07 4.81 -1.78
N TRP A 38 -5.68 4.49 -0.64
CA TRP A 38 -7.08 4.12 -0.57
C TRP A 38 -8.04 5.31 -0.59
N ALA A 39 -7.68 6.40 0.06
CA ALA A 39 -8.50 7.59 0.22
C ALA A 39 -8.54 8.46 -1.04
N THR A 40 -7.42 8.56 -1.78
CA THR A 40 -7.30 9.49 -2.90
C THR A 40 -6.81 8.86 -4.20
N VAL A 41 -5.78 8.00 -4.16
CA VAL A 41 -5.16 7.49 -5.41
C VAL A 41 -6.09 6.53 -6.16
N TYR A 42 -6.56 5.45 -5.54
CA TYR A 42 -7.45 4.51 -6.24
C TYR A 42 -8.79 5.14 -6.66
N PRO A 43 -9.46 5.96 -5.82
CA PRO A 43 -10.65 6.69 -6.25
C PRO A 43 -10.42 7.58 -7.49
N SER A 44 -9.23 8.18 -7.63
CA SER A 44 -8.89 9.03 -8.79
C SER A 44 -8.77 8.28 -10.13
N PHE A 45 -8.82 6.94 -10.14
CA PHE A 45 -8.75 6.15 -11.38
C PHE A 45 -10.06 6.19 -12.18
N GLY A 46 -11.16 6.65 -11.57
CA GLY A 46 -12.48 6.74 -12.20
C GLY A 46 -13.12 5.39 -12.52
N ARG A 47 -12.52 4.28 -12.07
CA ARG A 47 -13.04 2.91 -12.22
C ARG A 47 -12.69 2.11 -10.96
N PRO A 48 -13.50 1.09 -10.60
CA PRO A 48 -13.19 0.22 -9.48
C PRO A 48 -11.80 -0.42 -9.61
N VAL A 49 -11.09 -0.51 -8.49
CA VAL A 49 -9.82 -1.23 -8.39
C VAL A 49 -10.05 -2.55 -7.69
N TYR A 50 -9.56 -3.62 -8.29
CA TYR A 50 -9.67 -4.97 -7.76
C TYR A 50 -8.32 -5.44 -7.22
N THR A 51 -8.36 -6.12 -6.09
CA THR A 51 -7.22 -6.86 -5.54
C THR A 51 -7.53 -8.35 -5.61
N LEU A 52 -6.55 -9.15 -5.99
CA LEU A 52 -6.63 -10.61 -5.93
C LEU A 52 -5.80 -11.08 -4.75
N ARG A 53 -6.37 -11.98 -3.94
CA ARG A 53 -5.64 -12.63 -2.84
C ARG A 53 -5.94 -14.13 -2.85
N GLY A 54 -4.96 -14.92 -2.43
CA GLY A 54 -5.19 -16.31 -2.10
C GLY A 54 -6.15 -16.45 -0.89
N PRO A 55 -6.83 -17.59 -0.75
CA PRO A 55 -7.69 -17.87 0.39
C PRO A 55 -6.90 -18.08 1.68
N ARG A 56 -5.64 -18.53 1.62
CA ARG A 56 -4.76 -18.76 2.79
C ARG A 56 -3.75 -17.64 3.00
N THR A 57 -2.97 -17.76 4.08
CA THR A 57 -1.95 -16.80 4.44
C THR A 57 -0.68 -17.06 3.62
N SER A 58 -0.21 -16.06 2.89
CA SER A 58 1.06 -16.13 2.15
C SER A 58 2.14 -15.21 2.71
N ALA A 59 1.77 -14.30 3.61
CA ALA A 59 2.68 -13.41 4.32
C ALA A 59 2.07 -13.07 5.67
N VAL A 60 2.93 -12.93 6.69
CA VAL A 60 2.55 -12.64 8.06
C VAL A 60 3.32 -11.43 8.57
N HIS A 61 2.62 -10.54 9.27
CA HIS A 61 3.24 -9.41 9.96
C HIS A 61 3.62 -9.85 11.38
N PHE A 62 4.92 -9.90 11.68
CA PHE A 62 5.46 -10.40 12.95
C PHE A 62 5.94 -9.31 13.91
N GLY A 63 5.83 -8.03 13.52
CA GLY A 63 6.11 -6.92 14.42
C GLY A 63 5.12 -6.91 15.59
N LYS A 64 5.63 -6.98 16.82
CA LYS A 64 4.82 -7.07 18.06
C LYS A 64 4.47 -5.72 18.67
N CYS A 65 5.32 -4.73 18.45
CA CYS A 65 5.13 -3.36 18.88
C CYS A 65 5.82 -2.41 17.89
N GLY A 66 5.47 -1.13 17.91
CA GLY A 66 5.99 -0.11 16.99
C GLY A 66 5.12 1.14 17.00
N LEU A 67 5.12 1.88 15.89
CA LEU A 67 4.43 3.17 15.78
C LEU A 67 2.93 3.11 16.10
N HIS A 68 2.27 1.99 15.83
CA HIS A 68 0.82 1.82 16.04
C HIS A 68 0.44 0.70 17.04
N GLN A 69 1.41 -0.06 17.56
CA GLN A 69 1.17 -1.19 18.46
C GLN A 69 2.09 -1.11 19.68
N GLY A 70 1.58 -1.44 20.88
CA GLY A 70 2.40 -1.52 22.09
C GLY A 70 2.73 -0.18 22.78
N GLN A 71 2.14 0.94 22.37
CA GLN A 71 2.33 2.27 23.00
C GLN A 71 1.77 2.40 24.43
N GLY A 72 1.08 1.38 24.96
CA GLY A 72 0.51 1.38 26.31
C GLY A 72 1.46 0.95 27.43
N GLN A 73 2.70 0.57 27.12
CA GLN A 73 3.69 0.14 28.12
C GLN A 73 4.73 1.25 28.30
N SER A 74 5.09 1.57 29.56
CA SER A 74 6.01 2.64 29.95
C SER A 74 7.46 2.49 29.47
N ASN A 75 7.76 1.39 28.80
CA ASN A 75 9.11 1.04 28.36
C ASN A 75 9.20 1.19 26.84
N ALA A 76 10.39 1.51 26.35
CA ALA A 76 10.67 1.50 24.91
C ALA A 76 10.24 0.15 24.30
N CYS A 77 9.60 0.20 23.13
CA CYS A 77 9.27 -1.00 22.37
C CYS A 77 10.56 -1.71 21.97
N ILE A 78 10.90 -2.78 22.69
CA ILE A 78 12.03 -3.65 22.40
C ILE A 78 11.46 -5.02 22.04
N ASP A 79 11.46 -5.33 20.74
CA ASP A 79 11.18 -6.69 20.27
C ASP A 79 12.48 -7.49 20.31
N ASN A 80 12.52 -8.51 21.17
CA ASN A 80 13.67 -9.41 21.30
C ASN A 80 13.84 -10.37 20.10
N GLY A 81 13.07 -10.18 19.02
CA GLY A 81 13.17 -10.98 17.80
C GLY A 81 12.72 -12.43 17.98
N SER A 82 12.03 -12.75 19.08
CA SER A 82 11.49 -14.09 19.33
C SER A 82 10.28 -14.33 18.43
N VAL A 83 10.51 -14.87 17.25
CA VAL A 83 9.45 -15.18 16.30
C VAL A 83 8.85 -16.54 16.63
N ASN A 84 7.68 -16.56 17.26
CA ASN A 84 6.89 -17.77 17.46
C ASN A 84 5.65 -17.73 16.56
N ILE A 85 5.88 -17.86 15.25
CA ILE A 85 4.79 -17.95 14.27
C ILE A 85 4.44 -19.42 14.11
N GLN A 86 3.21 -19.78 14.47
CA GLN A 86 2.67 -21.08 14.08
C GLN A 86 2.32 -21.02 12.60
N VAL A 87 3.01 -21.84 11.81
CA VAL A 87 2.73 -22.04 10.39
C VAL A 87 1.98 -23.35 10.27
N ASP A 88 0.69 -23.26 9.98
CA ASP A 88 -0.13 -24.44 9.74
C ASP A 88 0.36 -25.17 8.48
N ASP A 89 0.28 -26.50 8.46
CA ASP A 89 0.74 -27.30 7.31
C ASP A 89 0.02 -26.91 6.00
N VAL A 90 -1.22 -26.41 6.11
CA VAL A 90 -2.00 -25.92 4.99
C VAL A 90 -1.47 -24.61 4.38
N ASP A 91 -0.65 -23.86 5.11
CA ASP A 91 -0.01 -22.62 4.64
C ASP A 91 1.38 -22.88 4.01
N LYS A 92 1.91 -24.11 4.14
CA LYS A 92 3.21 -24.53 3.56
C LYS A 92 3.14 -24.96 2.09
N VAL A 93 1.94 -24.96 1.51
CA VAL A 93 1.70 -25.36 0.12
C VAL A 93 1.30 -24.16 -0.73
N ALA A 94 1.39 -24.29 -2.06
CA ALA A 94 1.01 -23.24 -2.99
C ALA A 94 -0.46 -22.79 -2.74
N ASN A 95 -0.64 -21.51 -2.42
CA ASN A 95 -1.92 -20.92 -2.03
C ASN A 95 -2.77 -20.46 -3.23
N ILE A 96 -2.46 -20.90 -4.45
CA ILE A 96 -3.24 -20.60 -5.65
C ILE A 96 -3.19 -21.83 -6.55
N ARG A 97 -4.36 -22.28 -7.02
CA ARG A 97 -4.50 -23.37 -7.99
C ARG A 97 -5.37 -22.91 -9.16
N SER A 98 -5.05 -23.31 -10.38
CA SER A 98 -5.69 -22.80 -11.60
C SER A 98 -7.15 -23.24 -11.74
N GLU A 99 -7.52 -24.34 -11.09
CA GLU A 99 -8.88 -24.88 -11.02
C GLU A 99 -9.79 -24.15 -10.02
N TRP A 100 -9.25 -23.24 -9.20
CA TRP A 100 -10.06 -22.51 -8.23
C TRP A 100 -10.88 -21.41 -8.90
N GLY A 101 -12.17 -21.34 -8.53
CA GLY A 101 -13.05 -20.25 -8.92
C GLY A 101 -12.69 -18.93 -8.25
N VAL A 102 -13.09 -17.82 -8.88
CA VAL A 102 -12.91 -16.48 -8.33
C VAL A 102 -14.18 -16.06 -7.58
N HIS A 103 -14.05 -15.79 -6.29
CA HIS A 103 -15.11 -15.18 -5.48
C HIS A 103 -14.95 -13.66 -5.47
N VAL A 104 -15.96 -12.96 -5.99
CA VAL A 104 -15.97 -11.50 -6.07
C VAL A 104 -16.73 -10.93 -4.88
N TYR A 105 -16.07 -10.04 -4.14
CA TYR A 105 -16.69 -9.30 -3.04
C TYR A 105 -17.01 -7.87 -3.50
N HIS A 106 -18.29 -7.50 -3.41
CA HIS A 106 -18.78 -6.17 -3.74
C HIS A 106 -18.87 -5.26 -2.50
N ASP A 107 -19.09 -3.96 -2.72
CA ASP A 107 -19.38 -2.94 -1.71
C ASP A 107 -18.46 -2.95 -0.48
N GLN A 108 -17.19 -3.27 -0.72
CA GLN A 108 -16.18 -3.27 0.31
C GLN A 108 -16.01 -1.83 0.82
N ALA A 109 -16.39 -1.60 2.08
CA ALA A 109 -16.33 -0.31 2.75
C ALA A 109 -15.02 0.41 2.46
N GLY A 110 -15.06 1.74 2.32
CA GLY A 110 -13.93 2.62 2.07
C GLY A 110 -14.00 3.89 2.88
N TYR A 111 -12.97 4.73 2.80
CA TYR A 111 -13.06 6.08 3.35
C TYR A 111 -14.20 6.85 2.67
N LYS A 112 -14.99 7.55 3.48
CA LYS A 112 -16.12 8.34 3.01
C LYS A 112 -15.63 9.55 2.21
N ALA A 113 -16.47 10.02 1.29
CA ALA A 113 -16.22 11.29 0.60
C ALA A 113 -15.98 12.41 1.63
N GLY A 114 -14.90 13.17 1.44
CA GLY A 114 -14.50 14.25 2.35
C GLY A 114 -13.58 13.83 3.51
N PHE A 115 -13.15 12.57 3.60
CA PHE A 115 -12.05 12.18 4.49
C PHE A 115 -10.76 12.95 4.11
N LYS A 116 -10.10 13.56 5.10
CA LYS A 116 -8.96 14.46 4.90
C LYS A 116 -7.61 13.89 5.34
N GLY A 117 -7.57 12.63 5.80
CA GLY A 117 -6.38 12.05 6.43
C GLY A 117 -6.29 12.36 7.92
N TRP A 118 -5.32 11.75 8.58
CA TRP A 118 -5.00 11.94 10.00
C TRP A 118 -3.89 12.95 10.26
N GLY A 119 -3.33 13.57 9.23
CA GLY A 119 -2.25 14.54 9.33
C GLY A 119 -0.86 13.90 9.32
N GLY A 120 0.13 14.71 9.70
CA GLY A 120 1.53 14.30 9.75
C GLY A 120 2.26 14.35 8.41
N TRP A 121 1.61 14.88 7.35
CA TRP A 121 2.19 15.04 6.02
C TRP A 121 1.92 16.44 5.45
N GLY A 122 1.76 17.45 6.32
CA GLY A 122 1.44 18.82 5.91
C GLY A 122 2.65 19.70 5.57
N ASP A 123 3.88 19.24 5.85
CA ASP A 123 5.09 20.03 5.60
C ASP A 123 5.39 20.11 4.09
N HIS A 124 5.59 21.34 3.60
CA HIS A 124 5.85 21.58 2.19
C HIS A 124 7.11 20.86 1.67
N ARG A 125 8.11 20.65 2.53
CA ARG A 125 9.36 19.96 2.17
C ARG A 125 9.12 18.48 1.87
N ASP A 126 8.20 17.84 2.59
CA ASP A 126 7.80 16.45 2.35
C ASP A 126 7.11 16.32 0.99
N HIS A 127 6.23 17.28 0.65
CA HIS A 127 5.56 17.32 -0.65
C HIS A 127 6.55 17.51 -1.79
N GLN A 128 7.49 18.45 -1.65
CA GLN A 128 8.51 18.73 -2.66
C GLN A 128 9.39 17.51 -2.92
N LEU A 129 9.87 16.86 -1.84
CA LEU A 129 10.70 15.67 -1.95
C LEU A 129 9.91 14.50 -2.58
N CYS A 130 8.67 14.27 -2.15
CA CYS A 130 7.80 13.25 -2.74
C CYS A 130 7.63 13.45 -4.25
N LEU A 131 7.36 14.68 -4.68
CA LEU A 131 7.22 15.01 -6.10
C LEU A 131 8.53 14.88 -6.87
N SER A 132 9.68 15.23 -6.28
CA SER A 132 10.97 15.06 -6.94
C SER A 132 11.23 13.58 -7.24
N PHE A 133 10.95 12.68 -6.29
CA PHE A 133 11.04 11.23 -6.51
C PHE A 133 10.10 10.74 -7.62
N ALA A 134 8.87 11.26 -7.68
CA ALA A 134 7.95 10.92 -8.76
C ALA A 134 8.44 11.43 -10.13
N GLN A 135 9.15 12.55 -10.20
CA GLN A 135 9.61 13.12 -11.47
C GLN A 135 10.91 12.49 -11.98
N MET A 136 11.75 11.93 -11.11
CA MET A 136 13.05 11.35 -11.48
C MET A 136 12.96 10.24 -12.55
N TYR A 137 11.87 9.50 -12.61
CA TYR A 137 11.70 8.41 -13.59
C TYR A 137 11.13 8.88 -14.93
N HIS A 138 10.62 10.10 -15.02
CA HIS A 138 10.19 10.70 -16.27
C HIS A 138 11.39 11.24 -17.06
N SER A 139 12.35 11.88 -16.40
CA SER A 139 13.54 12.47 -17.03
C SER A 139 14.44 11.43 -17.72
N TYR A 140 14.51 10.19 -17.21
CA TYR A 140 15.23 9.09 -17.88
C TYR A 140 14.58 8.62 -19.19
N SER A 141 13.25 8.68 -19.29
CA SER A 141 12.56 8.29 -20.53
C SER A 141 12.64 9.40 -21.58
N THR A 142 12.63 10.66 -21.15
CA THR A 142 12.81 11.81 -22.05
C THR A 142 14.24 11.89 -22.57
N SER A 143 15.26 11.59 -21.76
CA SER A 143 16.66 11.58 -22.22
C SER A 143 16.95 10.46 -23.22
N LEU A 144 16.37 9.26 -23.06
CA LEU A 144 16.47 8.19 -24.07
C LEU A 144 15.70 8.53 -25.37
N ALA A 145 14.54 9.18 -25.28
CA ALA A 145 13.77 9.59 -26.45
C ALA A 145 14.39 10.77 -27.22
N VAL A 146 15.27 11.56 -26.59
CA VAL A 146 16.03 12.64 -27.25
C VAL A 146 17.35 12.13 -27.84
N LEU A 147 17.79 10.93 -27.45
CA LEU A 147 19.01 10.27 -27.92
C LEU A 147 18.74 9.12 -28.94
N SER A 148 17.50 8.97 -29.41
CA SER A 148 17.09 8.05 -30.49
C SER A 148 16.42 8.81 -31.63
#